data_AF-E6K445-F1
#
_entry.id   AF-E6K445-F1
#
_cell.length_a   1.000
_cell.length_b   1.000
_cell.length_c   1.000
_cell.angle_alpha   90.00
_cell.angle_beta   90.00
_cell.angle_gamma   90.00
#
_symmetry.space_group_name_H-M   'P 1'
#
loop_
_entity.id
_entity.type
_entity.pdbx_description
1 polymer ?
#
loop_
_entity_poly.entity_id
_entity_poly.type
_entity_poly.pdbx_seq_one_letter_code
_entity_poly.pdbx_strand_id
1 'polypeptide(L)'
;MGKATVCLPYELPIRGFKAYFLSGGNDSKVYFEEVDMLEAYFPYLLVADGVVQLDGENIQVKAFTPEFIHMSTGNYTFNGTIHNFYFWEVDKPAYILQNDGKFHKVTGNPAAVIPPYRAFITRRNSQEAKELSIILDGETTGIHGVTDDAAGLNGGPVYDLQGRCVADRLMRRQLPAGVYIAGDRKVIVK
;
A
#
# COMPACT_ATOMS: atom_id res chain seq x y z
N MET A 1 7.18 -11.49 -6.01
CA MET A 1 7.13 -10.69 -4.77
C MET A 1 5.86 -10.89 -3.96
N GLY A 2 5.97 -11.60 -2.83
CA GLY A 2 4.94 -11.69 -1.80
C GLY A 2 4.99 -10.51 -0.83
N LYS A 3 3.86 -10.21 -0.20
CA LYS A 3 3.72 -9.17 0.82
C LYS A 3 3.17 -9.76 2.12
N ALA A 4 3.64 -9.27 3.26
CA ALA A 4 3.15 -9.68 4.58
C ALA A 4 3.19 -8.50 5.55
N THR A 5 2.43 -8.56 6.65
CA THR A 5 2.54 -7.60 7.75
C THR A 5 3.10 -8.27 9.00
N VAL A 6 3.90 -7.56 9.77
CA VAL A 6 4.48 -8.04 11.03
C VAL A 6 4.47 -6.96 12.10
N CYS A 7 4.49 -7.37 13.35
CA CYS A 7 4.73 -6.54 14.53
C CYS A 7 5.54 -7.38 15.52
N LEU A 8 6.86 -7.43 15.35
CA LEU A 8 7.69 -8.41 16.07
C LEU A 8 8.05 -7.92 17.47
N PRO A 9 8.16 -8.79 18.49
CA PRO A 9 8.52 -8.38 19.84
C PRO A 9 10.04 -8.12 20.04
N TYR A 10 10.79 -8.05 18.95
CA TYR A 10 12.24 -7.89 18.93
C TYR A 10 12.68 -7.09 17.71
N GLU A 11 13.90 -6.57 17.80
CA GLU A 11 14.58 -5.90 16.70
C GLU A 11 15.08 -6.93 15.68
N LEU A 12 14.92 -6.65 14.38
CA LEU A 12 15.37 -7.54 13.31
C LEU A 12 16.02 -6.73 12.18
N PRO A 13 17.33 -6.89 11.94
CA PRO A 13 18.00 -6.34 10.76
C PRO A 13 17.43 -6.94 9.47
N ILE A 14 17.28 -6.13 8.43
CA ILE A 14 16.68 -6.58 7.18
C ILE A 14 17.69 -7.39 6.36
N ARG A 15 17.32 -8.62 6.01
CA ARG A 15 18.15 -9.55 5.23
C ARG A 15 17.28 -10.41 4.31
N GLY A 16 17.43 -10.24 3.00
CA GLY A 16 16.69 -11.05 2.01
C GLY A 16 15.22 -10.67 1.84
N PHE A 17 14.78 -9.56 2.43
CA PHE A 17 13.48 -8.93 2.22
C PHE A 17 13.64 -7.41 2.25
N LYS A 18 12.57 -6.68 1.95
CA LYS A 18 12.44 -5.25 2.22
C LYS A 18 11.35 -5.03 3.25
N ALA A 19 11.48 -3.97 4.05
CA ALA A 19 10.45 -3.59 5.00
C ALA A 19 10.13 -2.11 4.93
N TYR A 20 8.88 -1.81 5.27
CA TYR A 20 8.35 -0.47 5.16
C TYR A 20 7.45 -0.12 6.33
N PHE A 21 7.46 1.15 6.72
CA PHE A 21 6.52 1.73 7.67
C PHE A 21 5.54 2.64 6.92
N LEU A 22 4.28 2.67 7.34
CA LEU A 22 3.27 3.62 6.87
C LEU A 22 3.74 5.09 7.03
N SER A 23 3.95 5.79 5.93
CA SER A 23 4.38 7.19 5.88
C SER A 23 3.22 8.16 5.58
N GLY A 24 2.17 7.69 4.91
CA GLY A 24 1.02 8.53 4.56
C GLY A 24 -0.14 7.79 3.93
N GLY A 25 -1.09 8.55 3.39
CA GLY A 25 -2.16 8.00 2.56
C GLY A 25 -3.16 9.05 2.10
N ASN A 26 -3.95 8.67 1.11
CA ASN A 26 -5.11 9.42 0.60
C ASN A 26 -6.31 8.46 0.46
N ASP A 27 -7.42 8.89 -0.12
CA ASP A 27 -8.72 8.17 -0.08
C ASP A 27 -8.68 6.67 -0.38
N SER A 28 -7.86 6.22 -1.33
CA SER A 28 -7.76 4.80 -1.71
C SER A 28 -6.33 4.26 -1.75
N LYS A 29 -5.36 5.02 -1.26
CA LYS A 29 -3.94 4.64 -1.26
C LYS A 29 -3.31 4.88 0.10
N VAL A 30 -2.39 3.99 0.47
CA VAL A 30 -1.52 4.13 1.64
C VAL A 30 -0.07 4.09 1.17
N TYR A 31 0.73 4.96 1.77
CA TYR A 31 2.11 5.20 1.38
C TYR A 31 3.03 4.61 2.43
N PHE A 32 4.12 4.03 1.97
CA PHE A 32 5.05 3.27 2.79
C PHE A 32 6.48 3.66 2.44
N GLU A 33 7.27 3.99 3.46
CA GLU A 33 8.67 4.36 3.31
C GLU A 33 9.56 3.20 3.76
N GLU A 34 10.64 2.94 3.00
CA GLU A 34 11.56 1.84 3.25
C GLU A 34 12.37 2.11 4.53
N VAL A 35 12.61 1.06 5.31
CA VAL A 35 13.49 1.09 6.49
C VAL A 35 14.60 0.07 6.33
N ASP A 36 15.66 0.23 7.12
CA ASP A 36 16.80 -0.70 7.15
C ASP A 36 16.74 -1.71 8.31
N MET A 37 15.81 -1.53 9.25
CA MET A 37 15.67 -2.33 10.46
C MET A 37 14.23 -2.36 10.95
N LEU A 38 13.80 -3.52 11.48
CA LEU A 38 12.55 -3.63 12.23
C LEU A 38 12.83 -3.32 13.70
N GLU A 39 12.15 -2.34 14.26
CA GLU A 39 12.14 -2.08 15.70
C GLU A 39 11.09 -2.96 16.40
N ALA A 40 11.35 -3.30 17.65
CA ALA A 40 10.43 -4.12 18.42
C ALA A 40 9.08 -3.41 18.62
N TYR A 41 8.01 -4.16 18.42
CA TYR A 41 6.60 -3.79 18.55
C TYR A 41 6.08 -2.76 17.56
N PHE A 42 6.88 -2.34 16.58
CA PHE A 42 6.39 -1.50 15.48
C PHE A 42 5.77 -2.35 14.36
N PRO A 43 4.65 -1.89 13.75
CA PRO A 43 4.04 -2.56 12.62
C PRO A 43 4.75 -2.23 11.30
N TYR A 44 5.09 -3.26 10.53
CA TYR A 44 5.76 -3.14 9.23
C TYR A 44 5.07 -3.94 8.13
N LEU A 45 5.19 -3.44 6.90
CA LEU A 45 4.90 -4.16 5.67
C LEU A 45 6.21 -4.77 5.15
N LEU A 46 6.21 -6.08 4.89
CA LEU A 46 7.34 -6.80 4.31
C LEU A 46 7.08 -7.11 2.84
N VAL A 47 8.14 -7.08 2.04
CA VAL A 47 8.13 -7.42 0.61
C VAL A 47 9.33 -8.33 0.31
N ALA A 48 9.09 -9.49 -0.30
CA ALA A 48 10.16 -10.44 -0.63
C ALA A 48 9.80 -11.32 -1.85
N ASP A 49 10.79 -11.85 -2.56
CA ASP A 49 10.59 -12.79 -3.67
C ASP A 49 10.53 -14.27 -3.25
N GLY A 50 10.50 -14.54 -1.94
CA GLY A 50 10.45 -15.89 -1.39
C GLY A 50 10.02 -15.92 0.07
N VAL A 51 10.33 -17.02 0.75
CA VAL A 51 10.06 -17.18 2.19
C VAL A 51 10.94 -16.23 2.97
N VAL A 52 10.33 -15.39 3.81
CA VAL A 52 11.05 -14.48 4.70
C VAL A 52 11.46 -15.23 5.97
N GLN A 53 12.75 -15.19 6.27
CA GLN A 53 13.29 -15.60 7.57
C GLN A 53 13.14 -14.44 8.55
N LEU A 54 12.39 -14.66 9.62
CA LEU A 54 12.16 -13.68 10.69
C LEU A 54 12.97 -14.01 11.95
N ASP A 55 13.97 -14.87 11.82
CA ASP A 55 14.91 -15.29 12.85
C ASP A 55 16.29 -14.64 12.63
N GLY A 56 17.18 -14.85 13.60
CA GLY A 56 18.48 -14.19 13.64
C GLY A 56 19.27 -14.53 14.90
N GLU A 57 20.53 -14.10 14.94
CA GLU A 57 21.42 -14.31 16.07
C GLU A 57 21.19 -13.25 17.16
N ASN A 58 21.26 -13.67 18.43
CA ASN A 58 21.15 -12.78 19.60
C ASN A 58 19.84 -11.97 19.67
N ILE A 59 18.75 -12.51 19.12
CA ILE A 59 17.42 -11.90 19.24
C ILE A 59 16.96 -11.92 20.70
N GLN A 60 16.56 -10.76 21.20
CA GLN A 60 15.98 -10.61 22.53
C GLN A 60 14.63 -9.93 22.45
N VAL A 61 13.63 -10.55 23.09
CA VAL A 61 12.32 -9.93 23.28
C VAL A 61 12.49 -8.67 24.12
N LYS A 62 11.98 -7.55 23.62
CA LYS A 62 12.02 -6.26 24.34
C LYS A 62 10.83 -6.17 25.30
N ALA A 63 10.93 -5.28 26.28
CA ALA A 63 9.78 -4.95 27.11
C ALA A 63 8.68 -4.31 26.26
N PHE A 64 7.44 -4.72 26.49
CA PHE A 64 6.30 -4.18 25.76
C PHE A 64 5.94 -2.79 26.28
N THR A 65 5.83 -1.83 25.35
CA THR A 65 5.28 -0.49 25.60
C THR A 65 4.08 -0.28 24.66
N PRO A 66 2.88 0.08 25.17
CA PRO A 66 1.68 0.23 24.35
C PRO A 66 1.77 1.25 23.22
N GLU A 67 2.71 2.18 23.30
CA GLU A 67 2.89 3.26 22.32
C GLU A 67 3.45 2.76 20.98
N PHE A 68 4.21 1.66 20.97
CA PHE A 68 4.93 1.21 19.77
C PHE A 68 4.08 0.41 18.79
N ILE A 69 2.91 -0.08 19.20
CA ILE A 69 2.03 -0.88 18.35
C ILE A 69 1.13 -0.05 17.43
N HIS A 70 1.23 1.28 17.46
CA HIS A 70 0.43 2.15 16.61
C HIS A 70 1.31 3.19 15.93
N MET A 71 1.12 3.31 14.62
CA MET A 71 1.73 4.39 13.86
C MET A 71 0.67 5.09 13.03
N SER A 72 0.46 6.38 13.33
CA SER A 72 -0.61 7.17 12.75
C SER A 72 -0.06 8.26 11.83
N THR A 73 -0.61 8.36 10.63
CA THR A 73 -0.30 9.41 9.66
C THR A 73 -1.58 9.82 8.94
N GLY A 74 -1.89 11.13 8.97
CA GLY A 74 -3.16 11.65 8.47
C GLY A 74 -4.38 10.92 9.08
N ASN A 75 -5.18 10.30 8.21
CA ASN A 75 -6.39 9.56 8.59
C ASN A 75 -6.17 8.07 8.82
N TYR A 76 -4.94 7.58 8.67
CA TYR A 76 -4.59 6.16 8.72
C TYR A 76 -3.78 5.84 9.96
N THR A 77 -4.05 4.69 10.54
CA THR A 77 -3.24 4.11 11.61
C THR A 77 -2.86 2.70 11.21
N PHE A 78 -1.57 2.39 11.21
CA PHE A 78 -1.08 1.03 11.13
C PHE A 78 -0.97 0.46 12.54
N ASN A 79 -1.67 -0.64 12.80
CA ASN A 79 -1.85 -1.23 14.13
C ASN A 79 -1.19 -2.60 14.15
N GLY A 80 -0.26 -2.79 15.06
CA GLY A 80 0.32 -4.09 15.40
C GLY A 80 -0.54 -4.85 16.40
N THR A 81 -0.50 -6.17 16.33
CA THR A 81 -1.15 -7.07 17.29
C THR A 81 -0.09 -7.81 18.10
N ILE A 82 -0.31 -7.99 19.40
CA ILE A 82 0.56 -8.83 20.28
C ILE A 82 -0.17 -10.07 20.79
N HIS A 83 -1.47 -10.12 20.57
CA HIS A 83 -2.37 -11.24 20.86
C HIS A 83 -3.36 -11.37 19.69
N ASN A 84 -4.20 -12.41 19.73
CA ASN A 84 -5.29 -12.55 18.77
C ASN A 84 -6.20 -11.32 18.84
N PHE A 85 -6.33 -10.61 17.72
CA PHE A 85 -7.12 -9.40 17.65
C PHE A 85 -8.42 -9.66 16.89
N TYR A 86 -9.54 -9.27 17.48
CA TYR A 86 -10.85 -9.45 16.87
C TYR A 86 -11.41 -8.12 16.34
N PHE A 87 -11.99 -8.13 15.14
CA PHE A 87 -12.43 -6.89 14.49
C PHE A 87 -13.60 -6.19 15.17
N TRP A 88 -14.37 -6.88 16.01
CA TRP A 88 -15.42 -6.24 16.81
C TRP A 88 -14.85 -5.33 17.91
N GLU A 89 -13.55 -5.37 18.17
CA GLU A 89 -12.85 -4.46 19.10
C GLU A 89 -12.57 -3.07 18.50
N VAL A 90 -12.85 -2.85 17.20
CA VAL A 90 -12.54 -1.59 16.51
C VAL A 90 -13.81 -0.92 15.98
N ASP A 91 -14.12 0.27 16.50
CA ASP A 91 -15.24 1.10 16.04
C ASP A 91 -14.97 1.87 14.72
N LYS A 92 -13.91 1.49 14.01
CA LYS A 92 -13.40 2.17 12.80
C LYS A 92 -13.25 1.16 11.66
N PRO A 93 -13.36 1.60 10.40
CA PRO A 93 -13.03 0.74 9.25
C PRO A 93 -11.62 0.17 9.37
N ALA A 94 -11.52 -1.16 9.41
CA ALA A 94 -10.28 -1.92 9.44
C ALA A 94 -9.99 -2.57 8.09
N TYR A 95 -8.72 -2.67 7.73
CA TYR A 95 -8.26 -3.21 6.46
C TYR A 95 -7.12 -4.21 6.68
N ILE A 96 -7.22 -5.37 6.03
CA ILE A 96 -6.23 -6.45 6.11
C ILE A 96 -5.56 -6.69 4.77
N LEU A 97 -4.26 -6.96 4.79
CA LEU A 97 -3.53 -7.35 3.60
C LEU A 97 -4.02 -8.72 3.11
N GLN A 98 -4.42 -8.82 1.84
CA GLN A 98 -4.83 -10.07 1.20
C GLN A 98 -3.82 -10.53 0.15
N ASN A 99 -4.04 -11.71 -0.41
CA ASN A 99 -3.16 -12.37 -1.36
C ASN A 99 -3.00 -11.60 -2.69
N ASP A 100 -3.91 -10.68 -3.00
CA ASP A 100 -3.80 -9.80 -4.17
C ASP A 100 -2.83 -8.62 -3.94
N GLY A 101 -2.22 -8.55 -2.75
CA GLY A 101 -1.25 -7.53 -2.39
C GLY A 101 -1.88 -6.18 -2.02
N LYS A 102 -3.18 -6.13 -1.75
CA LYS A 102 -3.89 -4.92 -1.30
C LYS A 102 -4.45 -5.10 0.11
N PHE A 103 -4.74 -3.96 0.75
CA PHE A 103 -5.47 -3.95 2.02
C PHE A 103 -6.97 -3.89 1.73
N HIS A 104 -7.71 -4.94 2.08
CA HIS A 104 -9.16 -5.02 1.89
C HIS A 104 -9.89 -4.64 3.16
N LYS A 105 -10.95 -3.84 3.01
CA LYS A 105 -11.84 -3.51 4.12
C LYS A 105 -12.44 -4.80 4.66
N VAL A 106 -12.39 -4.98 5.96
CA VAL A 106 -13.06 -6.09 6.62
C VAL A 106 -14.57 -5.87 6.54
N THR A 107 -15.27 -6.79 5.87
CA THR A 107 -16.72 -6.76 5.71
C THR A 107 -17.33 -8.05 6.26
N GLY A 108 -18.36 -7.93 7.10
CA GLY A 108 -19.35 -8.99 7.29
C GLY A 108 -18.89 -10.28 7.97
N ASN A 109 -17.90 -10.28 8.86
CA ASN A 109 -17.63 -11.48 9.66
C ASN A 109 -17.05 -11.17 11.07
N PRO A 110 -17.78 -11.47 12.16
CA PRO A 110 -17.27 -11.28 13.53
C PRO A 110 -16.19 -12.31 13.94
N ALA A 111 -15.93 -13.34 13.14
CA ALA A 111 -14.99 -14.41 13.47
C ALA A 111 -13.60 -14.27 12.83
N ALA A 112 -13.36 -13.23 12.01
CA ALA A 112 -12.04 -13.01 11.46
C ALA A 112 -11.10 -12.53 12.58
N VAL A 113 -9.99 -13.24 12.78
CA VAL A 113 -8.98 -12.95 13.80
C VAL A 113 -7.68 -12.58 13.10
N ILE A 114 -7.06 -11.50 13.54
CA ILE A 114 -5.68 -11.21 13.18
C ILE A 114 -4.80 -11.91 14.23
N PRO A 115 -3.91 -12.84 13.83
CA PRO A 115 -3.01 -13.50 14.75
C PRO A 115 -2.07 -12.51 15.46
N PRO A 116 -1.41 -12.92 16.55
CA PRO A 116 -0.36 -12.12 17.19
C PRO A 116 0.76 -11.79 16.21
N TYR A 117 1.44 -10.68 16.47
CA TYR A 117 2.61 -10.20 15.74
C TYR A 117 2.35 -10.00 14.24
N ARG A 118 1.14 -9.53 13.92
CA ARG A 118 0.72 -9.08 12.59
C ARG A 118 0.32 -7.61 12.66
N ALA A 119 0.00 -7.02 11.51
CA ALA A 119 -0.49 -5.66 11.50
C ALA A 119 -1.62 -5.42 10.48
N PHE A 120 -2.46 -4.43 10.76
CA PHE A 120 -3.62 -4.03 9.97
C PHE A 120 -3.82 -2.52 10.00
N ILE A 121 -4.54 -1.98 9.03
CA ILE A 121 -4.78 -0.53 8.92
C ILE A 121 -6.17 -0.19 9.43
N THR A 122 -6.30 0.88 10.21
CA THR A 122 -7.58 1.51 10.52
C THR A 122 -7.63 2.91 9.91
N ARG A 123 -8.84 3.38 9.58
CA ARG A 123 -9.07 4.73 9.06
C ARG A 123 -10.01 5.51 9.98
N ARG A 124 -9.67 6.78 10.30
CA ARG A 124 -10.53 7.67 11.13
C ARG A 124 -11.87 8.02 10.48
N ASN A 125 -11.91 8.17 9.16
CA ASN A 125 -13.11 8.62 8.44
C ASN A 125 -13.84 7.46 7.76
N SER A 126 -15.18 7.54 7.72
CA SER A 126 -16.08 6.53 7.17
C SER A 126 -16.20 6.54 5.65
N GLN A 127 -15.37 7.27 4.91
CA GLN A 127 -15.35 7.10 3.45
C GLN A 127 -14.85 5.69 3.14
N GLU A 128 -15.72 4.87 2.56
CA GLU A 128 -15.59 3.43 2.54
C GLU A 128 -14.89 2.94 1.27
N ALA A 129 -13.61 3.29 1.12
CA ALA A 129 -12.81 2.59 0.13
C ALA A 129 -12.92 1.08 0.40
N LYS A 130 -13.26 0.29 -0.63
CA LYS A 130 -13.35 -1.17 -0.48
C LYS A 130 -11.97 -1.79 -0.30
N GLU A 131 -10.97 -1.17 -0.92
CA GLU A 131 -9.58 -1.56 -0.90
C GLU A 131 -8.67 -0.33 -0.79
N LEU A 132 -7.51 -0.50 -0.16
CA LEU A 132 -6.42 0.46 -0.16
C LEU A 132 -5.25 -0.14 -0.94
N SER A 133 -4.81 0.57 -1.96
CA SER A 133 -3.60 0.22 -2.72
C SER A 133 -2.36 0.65 -1.95
N ILE A 134 -1.31 -0.17 -2.03
CA ILE A 134 0.00 0.11 -1.44
C ILE A 134 0.83 0.88 -2.46
N ILE A 135 1.43 1.99 -2.03
CA ILE A 135 2.48 2.68 -2.77
C ILE A 135 3.74 2.64 -1.91
N LEU A 136 4.82 2.09 -2.45
CA LEU A 136 6.12 2.07 -1.81
C LEU A 136 6.93 3.27 -2.34
N ASP A 137 7.49 4.08 -1.46
CA ASP A 137 8.36 5.18 -1.87
C ASP A 137 9.56 4.62 -2.65
N GLY A 138 9.86 5.25 -3.80
CA GLY A 138 10.86 4.78 -4.76
C GLY A 138 10.35 3.79 -5.82
N GLU A 139 9.13 3.25 -5.70
CA GLU A 139 8.47 2.59 -6.83
C GLU A 139 7.91 3.64 -7.79
N THR A 140 8.21 3.49 -9.09
CA THR A 140 7.62 4.36 -10.11
C THR A 140 6.12 4.12 -10.16
N THR A 141 5.30 5.15 -9.91
CA THR A 141 3.85 5.06 -10.08
C THR A 141 3.55 4.79 -11.56
N GLY A 142 3.10 3.57 -11.86
CA GLY A 142 2.77 3.15 -13.21
C GLY A 142 1.56 3.87 -13.81
N ILE A 143 1.30 3.62 -15.10
CA ILE A 143 0.16 4.16 -15.84
C ILE A 143 -1.16 3.60 -15.27
N HIS A 144 -2.04 4.48 -14.82
CA HIS A 144 -3.38 4.21 -14.32
C HIS A 144 -4.40 3.99 -15.45
N GLY A 145 -4.81 2.73 -15.63
CA GLY A 145 -6.02 2.35 -16.37
C GLY A 145 -5.98 2.61 -17.88
N VAL A 146 -7.05 2.16 -18.56
CA VAL A 146 -7.29 2.40 -19.99
C VAL A 146 -8.62 3.14 -20.13
N THR A 147 -8.65 4.21 -20.90
CA THR A 147 -9.88 4.94 -21.21
C THR A 147 -10.04 5.09 -22.72
N ASP A 148 -11.28 4.89 -23.17
CA ASP A 148 -11.71 5.11 -24.55
C ASP A 148 -12.19 6.56 -24.77
N ASP A 149 -12.24 7.36 -23.72
CA ASP A 149 -12.81 8.70 -23.75
C ASP A 149 -11.72 9.74 -23.95
N ALA A 150 -11.97 10.68 -24.86
CA ALA A 150 -11.11 11.85 -25.07
C ALA A 150 -10.93 12.72 -23.79
N ALA A 151 -11.74 12.49 -22.76
CA ALA A 151 -11.56 13.08 -21.43
C ALA A 151 -10.24 12.65 -20.77
N GLY A 152 -9.70 11.47 -21.10
CA GLY A 152 -8.38 10.99 -20.68
C GLY A 152 -7.20 11.83 -21.18
N LEU A 153 -7.43 12.60 -22.24
CA LEU A 153 -6.43 13.49 -22.82
C LEU A 153 -6.30 14.80 -22.02
N ASN A 154 -7.22 15.12 -21.10
CA ASN A 154 -7.28 16.40 -20.40
C ASN A 154 -6.27 16.51 -19.25
N GLY A 155 -4.97 16.60 -19.56
CA GLY A 155 -3.96 16.79 -18.52
C GLY A 155 -2.57 17.30 -18.95
N GLY A 156 -2.15 17.07 -20.20
CA GLY A 156 -0.78 17.42 -20.59
C GLY A 156 -0.39 16.96 -22.01
N PRO A 157 0.90 17.05 -22.39
CA PRO A 157 1.38 16.48 -23.65
C PRO A 157 0.98 15.00 -23.79
N VAL A 158 0.71 14.60 -25.03
CA VAL A 158 0.32 13.23 -25.41
C VAL A 158 1.52 12.58 -26.10
N TYR A 159 1.79 11.33 -25.74
CA TYR A 159 2.92 10.57 -26.24
C TYR A 159 2.47 9.30 -26.97
N ASP A 160 3.22 8.92 -27.99
CA ASP A 160 3.10 7.59 -28.59
C ASP A 160 3.78 6.51 -27.73
N LEU A 161 3.68 5.24 -28.15
CA LEU A 161 4.29 4.11 -27.43
C LEU A 161 5.82 4.12 -27.46
N GLN A 162 6.43 4.99 -28.28
CA GLN A 162 7.87 5.23 -28.31
C GLN A 162 8.27 6.42 -27.42
N GLY A 163 7.33 7.02 -26.70
CA GLY A 163 7.57 8.15 -25.80
C GLY A 163 7.79 9.49 -26.50
N ARG A 164 7.46 9.60 -27.80
CA ARG A 164 7.56 10.88 -28.54
C ARG A 164 6.33 11.72 -28.29
N CYS A 165 6.49 13.02 -28.01
CA CYS A 165 5.37 13.94 -27.88
C CYS A 165 4.71 14.16 -29.25
N VAL A 166 3.45 13.74 -29.39
CA VAL A 166 2.69 13.78 -30.64
C VAL A 166 1.57 14.82 -30.64
N ALA A 167 1.15 15.31 -29.47
CA ALA A 167 0.19 16.40 -29.37
C ALA A 167 0.34 17.18 -28.06
N ASP A 168 0.24 18.50 -28.14
CA ASP A 168 0.03 19.38 -26.98
C ASP A 168 -1.46 19.61 -26.73
N ARG A 169 -1.81 20.55 -25.84
CA ARG A 169 -3.21 20.83 -25.45
C ARG A 169 -4.11 21.23 -26.63
N LEU A 170 -3.56 21.75 -27.73
CA LEU A 170 -4.31 22.31 -28.86
C LEU A 170 -4.55 21.29 -29.99
N MET A 171 -3.67 20.30 -30.16
CA MET A 171 -3.69 19.39 -31.31
C MET A 171 -4.31 18.00 -31.05
N ARG A 172 -4.86 17.76 -29.85
CA ARG A 172 -5.33 16.42 -29.43
C ARG A 172 -6.52 15.86 -30.22
N ARG A 173 -7.33 16.73 -30.85
CA ARG A 173 -8.49 16.32 -31.66
C ARG A 173 -8.13 15.82 -33.07
N GLN A 174 -6.85 15.88 -33.44
CA GLN A 174 -6.35 15.49 -34.75
C GLN A 174 -5.46 14.24 -34.70
N LEU A 175 -5.37 13.58 -33.53
CA LEU A 175 -4.63 12.33 -33.42
C LEU A 175 -5.32 11.24 -34.26
N PRO A 176 -4.57 10.50 -35.08
CA PRO A 176 -5.08 9.30 -35.74
C PRO A 176 -5.59 8.26 -34.73
N ALA A 177 -6.40 7.31 -35.21
CA ALA A 177 -6.80 6.16 -34.41
C ALA A 177 -5.56 5.39 -33.92
N GLY A 178 -5.52 5.07 -32.64
CA GLY A 178 -4.34 4.48 -32.02
C GLY A 178 -4.33 4.53 -30.50
N VAL A 179 -3.24 4.02 -29.93
CA VAL A 179 -3.00 3.96 -28.49
C VAL A 179 -1.97 5.01 -28.10
N TYR A 180 -2.30 5.82 -27.10
CA TYR A 180 -1.48 6.92 -26.62
C TYR A 180 -1.34 6.93 -25.10
N ILE A 181 -0.33 7.65 -24.62
CA ILE A 181 -0.11 7.94 -23.21
C ILE A 181 -0.38 9.43 -22.99
N ALA A 182 -1.28 9.76 -22.08
CA ALA A 182 -1.57 11.16 -21.71
C ALA A 182 -1.65 11.27 -20.19
N GLY A 183 -0.75 12.07 -19.62
CA GLY A 183 -0.56 12.11 -18.17
C GLY A 183 -0.20 10.73 -17.63
N ASP A 184 -1.01 10.23 -16.69
CA ASP A 184 -0.86 8.93 -16.06
C ASP A 184 -1.70 7.83 -16.71
N ARG A 185 -2.30 8.01 -17.90
CA ARG A 185 -3.27 7.05 -18.46
C ARG A 185 -2.94 6.59 -19.88
N LYS A 186 -3.44 5.39 -20.21
CA LYS A 186 -3.51 4.89 -21.57
C LYS A 186 -4.84 5.34 -22.21
N VAL A 187 -4.77 5.97 -23.37
CA VAL A 187 -5.93 6.49 -24.11
C VAL A 187 -6.03 5.79 -25.46
N ILE A 188 -7.23 5.35 -25.82
CA ILE A 188 -7.53 4.78 -27.14
C ILE A 188 -8.30 5.82 -27.96
N VAL A 189 -7.72 6.27 -29.07
CA VAL A 189 -8.41 7.08 -30.08
C VAL A 189 -8.97 6.12 -31.11
N LYS A 190 -10.27 6.22 -31.38
CA LYS A 190 -11.00 5.39 -32.36
C LYS A 190 -11.10 6.08 -33.70
#